data_AF-A0A9R0Z3S9-F1
#
_entry.id   AF-A0A9R0Z3S9-F1
#
_cell.length_a   1.000
_cell.length_b   1.000
_cell.length_c   1.000
_cell.angle_alpha   90.00
_cell.angle_beta   90.00
_cell.angle_gamma   90.00
#
_symmetry.space_group_name_H-M   'P 1'
#
loop_
_entity.id
_entity.type
_entity.pdbx_description
1 polymer ?
#
loop_
_entity_poly.entity_id
_entity_poly.type
_entity_poly.pdbx_seq_one_letter_code
_entity_poly.pdbx_strand_id
1 'polypeptide(L)'
;MDLSLNPFSSGTRLRDMIRAIRASKTAAEERAVVRRECAAIRAAISDNDQDYRHRNMAKLMFIHMLGYPTHFGQMECLKLIAASGFPEKRIGYLGLTLLLDERQEVLMLVTNSLKQDLNHSNQFIVGLALCALGNICSAEMARDLAPEVERLLQTRDPNTKKKAALCSIRIVRKVPDLAENFMGSAASLLKEKHHGVLISVVQLCTELCKASREALEYLRKHSVEGLVRILRDVSNSSYAPEYDIAGITDPFLHIRVLRLMRTLGQGDADCSEHVNDILAQVATKTESNKNAGNAILYECVETIMGIEATSGLRVLAINILGRFLSNRDNNIRYVALNMLMKAMAVDTLAVQRHRVTILECVKDADVSIRKRALELVYLLVNDTNVKPLTKELVDYLEVSDDDFKEDLTAKICSIVEKFSQDKLWYLDQMFKVLTLTGNFVKDDVWHALIVLISNAPELQGYSVRSLYKALQASGTQESLVRVAVWCIGEYGEMLVNNISMLDVEEPITNLKLWML
;
A
#
# COMPACT_ATOMS: atom_id res chain seq x y z
N MET A 1 2.33 62.72 25.20
CA MET A 1 1.20 61.80 25.40
C MET A 1 1.11 60.95 24.16
N ASP A 2 1.85 59.84 24.18
CA ASP A 2 1.87 58.84 23.12
C ASP A 2 0.52 58.11 23.10
N LEU A 3 -0.25 58.34 22.04
CA LEU A 3 -1.34 57.45 21.66
C LEU A 3 -0.71 56.27 20.93
N SER A 4 -0.25 55.30 21.70
CA SER A 4 0.05 53.95 21.24
C SER A 4 -1.23 53.32 20.68
N LEU A 5 -1.43 53.47 19.37
CA LEU A 5 -2.38 52.67 18.60
C LEU A 5 -1.97 51.19 18.75
N ASN A 6 -2.71 50.50 19.60
CA ASN A 6 -2.62 49.09 19.86
C ASN A 6 -2.87 48.32 18.53
N PRO A 7 -1.96 47.48 18.02
CA PRO A 7 -2.19 46.73 16.77
C PRO A 7 -3.27 45.64 16.86
N PHE A 8 -3.99 45.56 17.98
CA PHE A 8 -4.88 44.46 18.35
C PHE A 8 -6.26 44.94 18.80
N SER A 9 -6.91 45.81 18.02
CA SER A 9 -8.34 46.07 18.16
C SER A 9 -9.11 45.60 16.92
N SER A 10 -10.00 44.62 17.13
CA SER A 10 -11.09 44.16 16.26
C SER A 10 -10.78 43.88 14.78
N GLY A 11 -10.72 42.60 14.39
CA GLY A 11 -10.87 42.17 12.99
C GLY A 11 -9.61 41.68 12.26
N THR A 12 -8.59 41.14 12.95
CA THR A 12 -7.41 40.54 12.31
C THR A 12 -7.80 39.47 11.29
N ARG A 13 -7.31 39.58 10.05
CA ARG A 13 -7.57 38.56 9.02
C ARG A 13 -6.78 37.29 9.37
N LEU A 14 -7.25 36.14 8.89
CA LEU A 14 -6.54 34.86 9.04
C LEU A 14 -5.05 34.98 8.68
N ARG A 15 -4.73 35.70 7.59
CA ARG A 15 -3.36 35.90 7.13
C ARG A 15 -2.49 36.69 8.13
N ASP A 16 -3.08 37.62 8.87
CA ASP A 16 -2.35 38.43 9.85
C ASP A 16 -1.99 37.58 11.08
N MET A 17 -2.92 36.72 11.54
CA MET A 17 -2.65 35.73 12.58
C MET A 17 -1.56 34.74 12.16
N ILE A 18 -1.64 34.20 10.93
CA ILE A 18 -0.61 33.29 10.40
C ILE A 18 0.75 33.99 10.35
N ARG A 19 0.81 35.27 9.95
CA ARG A 19 2.06 36.04 9.97
C ARG A 19 2.62 36.21 11.38
N ALA A 20 1.77 36.52 12.37
CA ALA A 20 2.19 36.65 13.76
C ALA A 20 2.72 35.33 14.34
N ILE A 21 2.04 34.21 14.06
CA ILE A 21 2.47 32.87 14.48
C ILE A 21 3.82 32.51 13.84
N ARG A 22 3.98 32.72 12.53
CA ARG A 22 5.24 32.47 11.81
C ARG A 22 6.40 33.39 12.23
N ALA A 23 6.10 34.55 12.80
CA ALA A 23 7.11 35.47 13.33
C ALA A 23 7.58 35.10 14.75
N SER A 24 6.92 34.14 15.41
CA SER A 24 7.29 33.66 16.74
C SER A 24 8.62 32.90 16.67
N LYS A 25 9.57 33.24 17.54
CA LYS A 25 10.90 32.62 17.58
C LYS A 25 10.93 31.38 18.48
N THR A 26 10.01 31.31 19.44
CA THR A 26 9.92 30.21 20.40
C THR A 26 8.52 29.62 20.43
N ALA A 27 8.42 28.34 20.78
CA ALA A 27 7.14 27.67 20.99
C ALA A 27 6.34 28.28 22.17
N ALA A 28 6.97 29.05 23.06
CA ALA A 28 6.28 29.76 24.13
C ALA A 28 5.58 31.03 23.60
N GLU A 29 6.26 31.78 22.73
CA GLU A 29 5.69 32.94 22.03
C GLU A 29 4.53 32.54 21.13
N GLU A 30 4.68 31.46 20.37
CA GLU A 30 3.62 30.91 19.52
C GLU A 30 2.35 30.61 20.35
N ARG A 31 2.52 29.89 21.47
CA ARG A 31 1.43 29.58 22.41
C ARG A 31 0.79 30.84 22.98
N ALA A 32 1.55 31.90 23.23
CA ALA A 32 1.03 33.15 23.75
C ALA A 32 0.15 33.88 22.71
N VAL A 33 0.60 33.91 21.44
CA VAL A 33 -0.19 34.48 20.32
C VAL A 33 -1.48 33.67 20.13
N VAL A 34 -1.39 32.35 20.10
CA VAL A 34 -2.57 31.46 19.95
C VAL A 34 -3.56 31.66 21.10
N ARG A 35 -3.09 31.71 22.36
CA ARG A 35 -3.97 31.95 23.52
C ARG A 35 -4.69 33.29 23.43
N ARG A 36 -3.99 34.35 23.00
CA ARG A 36 -4.58 35.68 22.83
C ARG A 36 -5.68 35.68 21.77
N GLU A 37 -5.41 35.08 20.61
CA GLU A 37 -6.39 34.99 19.52
C GLU A 37 -7.57 34.07 19.88
N CYS A 38 -7.33 32.93 20.55
CA CYS A 38 -8.39 32.09 21.07
C CYS A 38 -9.31 32.83 22.04
N ALA A 39 -8.75 33.64 22.96
CA ALA A 39 -9.54 34.45 23.88
C ALA A 39 -10.41 35.47 23.14
N ALA A 40 -9.84 36.15 22.14
CA ALA A 40 -10.59 37.08 21.29
C ALA A 40 -11.71 36.39 20.51
N ILE A 41 -11.47 35.19 19.98
CA ILE A 41 -12.51 34.40 19.30
C ILE A 41 -13.62 34.02 20.28
N ARG A 42 -13.29 33.56 21.50
CA ARG A 42 -14.30 33.22 22.51
C ARG A 42 -15.17 34.42 22.89
N ALA A 43 -14.56 35.59 23.10
CA ALA A 43 -15.30 36.81 23.39
C ALA A 43 -16.26 37.17 22.24
N ALA A 44 -15.79 37.13 20.99
CA ALA A 44 -16.61 37.40 19.81
C ALA A 44 -17.78 36.40 19.64
N ILE A 45 -17.58 35.14 20.05
CA ILE A 45 -18.65 34.12 20.06
C ILE A 45 -19.70 34.45 21.13
N SER A 46 -19.27 34.86 22.32
CA SER A 46 -20.16 35.30 23.40
C SER A 46 -20.98 36.53 23.01
N ASP A 47 -20.38 37.48 22.28
CA ASP A 47 -21.04 38.71 21.83
C ASP A 47 -21.95 38.49 20.60
N ASN A 48 -22.03 37.27 20.08
CA ASN A 48 -22.85 36.86 18.93
C ASN A 48 -22.67 37.71 17.66
N ASP A 49 -21.44 38.20 17.43
CA ASP A 49 -21.08 38.99 16.26
C ASP A 49 -21.20 38.14 14.97
N GLN A 50 -22.08 38.55 14.06
CA GLN A 50 -22.36 37.81 12.82
C GLN A 50 -21.36 38.13 11.70
N ASP A 51 -20.81 39.35 11.66
CA ASP A 51 -20.07 39.86 10.52
C ASP A 51 -18.68 39.20 10.39
N TYR A 52 -18.07 38.84 11.53
CA TYR A 52 -16.75 38.21 11.56
C TYR A 52 -16.77 36.70 11.85
N ARG A 53 -17.95 36.06 11.94
CA ARG A 53 -18.07 34.64 12.32
C ARG A 53 -17.29 33.71 11.39
N HIS A 54 -17.40 33.88 10.08
CA HIS A 54 -16.67 33.06 9.10
C HIS A 54 -15.15 33.24 9.20
N ARG A 55 -14.66 34.44 9.56
CA ARG A 55 -13.21 34.71 9.72
C ARG A 55 -12.68 34.10 11.02
N ASN A 56 -13.42 34.28 12.10
CA ASN A 56 -13.09 33.71 13.40
C ASN A 56 -13.06 32.19 13.34
N MET A 57 -13.99 31.58 12.60
CA MET A 57 -13.98 30.14 12.34
C MET A 57 -12.74 29.70 11.55
N ALA A 58 -12.38 30.41 10.48
CA ALA A 58 -11.18 30.08 9.72
C ALA A 58 -9.89 30.19 10.57
N LYS A 59 -9.81 31.18 11.47
CA LYS A 59 -8.72 31.29 12.45
C LYS A 59 -8.71 30.10 13.40
N LEU A 60 -9.87 29.71 13.92
CA LEU A 60 -10.00 28.56 14.81
C LEU A 60 -9.56 27.26 14.14
N MET A 61 -9.91 27.05 12.87
CA MET A 61 -9.50 25.86 12.11
C MET A 61 -7.98 25.80 11.91
N PHE A 62 -7.33 26.95 11.68
CA PHE A 62 -5.87 27.01 11.63
C PHE A 62 -5.24 26.67 12.98
N ILE A 63 -5.80 27.18 14.08
CA ILE A 63 -5.36 26.85 15.44
C ILE A 63 -5.52 25.34 15.73
N HIS A 64 -6.61 24.74 15.26
CA HIS A 64 -6.82 23.29 15.35
C HIS A 64 -5.76 22.51 14.56
N MET A 65 -5.39 22.96 13.35
CA MET A 65 -4.34 22.34 12.54
C MET A 65 -2.96 22.35 13.22
N LEU A 66 -2.70 23.34 14.08
CA LEU A 66 -1.49 23.41 14.91
C LEU A 66 -1.54 22.49 16.14
N GLY A 67 -2.66 21.79 16.39
CA GLY A 67 -2.83 20.85 17.49
C GLY A 67 -3.38 21.45 18.79
N TYR A 68 -3.89 22.68 18.76
CA TYR A 68 -4.50 23.31 19.94
C TYR A 68 -5.98 22.95 20.10
N PRO A 69 -6.53 22.96 21.34
CA PRO A 69 -7.91 22.59 21.59
C PRO A 69 -8.92 23.65 21.13
N THR A 70 -9.91 23.24 20.34
CA THR A 70 -10.87 24.13 19.65
C THR A 70 -12.35 23.74 19.81
N HIS A 71 -12.67 22.85 20.76
CA HIS A 71 -14.02 22.29 20.95
C HIS A 71 -15.14 23.35 21.07
N PHE A 72 -14.84 24.51 21.66
CA PHE A 72 -15.81 25.59 21.86
C PHE A 72 -16.38 26.19 20.55
N GLY A 73 -15.72 25.99 19.40
CA GLY A 73 -16.20 26.49 18.11
C GLY A 73 -17.14 25.55 17.36
N GLN A 74 -17.36 24.33 17.83
CA GLN A 74 -18.16 23.33 17.09
C GLN A 74 -19.61 23.81 16.82
N MET A 75 -20.24 24.47 17.80
CA MET A 75 -21.59 25.00 17.64
C MET A 75 -21.65 26.19 16.66
N GLU A 76 -20.59 26.98 16.57
CA GLU A 76 -20.50 28.07 15.60
C GLU A 76 -20.34 27.55 14.16
N CYS A 77 -19.72 26.38 13.97
CA CYS A 77 -19.73 25.71 12.66
C CYS A 77 -21.15 25.40 12.20
N LEU A 78 -22.00 24.90 13.10
CA LEU A 78 -23.40 24.61 12.77
C LEU A 78 -24.18 25.87 12.40
N LYS A 79 -24.00 26.95 13.15
CA LYS A 79 -24.62 28.24 12.83
C LYS A 79 -24.19 28.76 11.46
N LEU A 80 -22.93 28.56 11.08
CA LEU A 80 -22.43 28.92 9.75
C LEU A 80 -23.01 28.04 8.63
N ILE A 81 -23.25 26.75 8.90
CA ILE A 81 -23.94 25.86 7.95
C ILE A 81 -25.40 26.29 7.75
N ALA A 82 -26.08 26.71 8.82
CA ALA A 82 -27.46 27.18 8.76
C ALA A 82 -27.61 28.58 8.11
N ALA A 83 -26.51 29.31 7.91
CA ALA A 83 -26.55 30.63 7.27
C ALA A 83 -26.93 30.54 5.77
N SER A 84 -27.52 31.60 5.21
CA SER A 84 -27.92 31.66 3.80
C SER A 84 -26.77 31.98 2.83
N GLY A 85 -25.70 32.60 3.33
CA GLY A 85 -24.56 33.01 2.52
C GLY A 85 -23.65 31.86 2.11
N PHE A 86 -23.22 31.86 0.84
CA PHE A 86 -22.29 30.84 0.31
C PHE A 86 -20.92 30.84 1.01
N PRO A 87 -20.25 31.99 1.27
CA PRO A 87 -18.98 32.02 1.99
C PRO A 87 -19.08 31.42 3.39
N GLU A 88 -20.16 31.71 4.10
CA GLU A 88 -20.44 31.22 5.45
C GLU A 88 -20.65 29.71 5.44
N LYS A 89 -21.53 29.20 4.56
CA LYS A 89 -21.73 27.75 4.37
C LYS A 89 -20.44 27.04 4.00
N ARG A 90 -19.61 27.62 3.12
CA ARG A 90 -18.33 27.03 2.71
C ARG A 90 -17.38 26.86 3.90
N ILE A 91 -17.24 27.88 4.75
CA ILE A 91 -16.42 27.78 5.96
C ILE A 91 -17.05 26.83 6.97
N GLY A 92 -18.38 26.87 7.13
CA GLY A 92 -19.12 25.98 8.02
C GLY A 92 -18.93 24.50 7.68
N TYR A 93 -19.10 24.12 6.41
CA TYR A 93 -18.90 22.75 5.95
C TYR A 93 -17.43 22.30 6.03
N LEU A 94 -16.46 23.18 5.78
CA LEU A 94 -15.06 22.84 5.99
C LEU A 94 -14.74 22.66 7.48
N GLY A 95 -15.31 23.51 8.34
CA GLY A 95 -15.21 23.40 9.80
C GLY A 95 -15.81 22.09 10.30
N LEU A 96 -16.98 21.70 9.79
CA LEU A 96 -17.60 20.41 10.07
C LEU A 96 -16.65 19.26 9.75
N THR A 97 -16.03 19.24 8.57
CA THR A 97 -15.12 18.15 8.16
C THR A 97 -13.83 18.05 8.99
N LEU A 98 -13.45 19.10 9.72
CA LEU A 98 -12.19 19.16 10.47
C LEU A 98 -12.38 19.11 12.00
N LEU A 99 -13.46 19.68 12.54
CA LEU A 99 -13.65 19.90 13.97
C LEU A 99 -14.64 18.93 14.63
N LEU A 100 -15.48 18.27 13.83
CA LEU A 100 -16.47 17.33 14.33
C LEU A 100 -16.09 15.89 13.98
N ASP A 101 -16.34 15.00 14.93
CA ASP A 101 -16.16 13.56 14.80
C ASP A 101 -17.52 12.86 14.83
N GLU A 102 -17.58 11.66 14.26
CA GLU A 102 -18.79 10.81 14.18
C GLU A 102 -19.45 10.47 15.53
N ARG A 103 -18.77 10.75 16.65
CA ARG A 103 -19.23 10.43 18.02
C ARG A 103 -20.05 11.54 18.67
N GLN A 104 -20.12 12.73 18.06
CA GLN A 104 -20.80 13.87 18.67
C GLN A 104 -22.28 13.88 18.28
N GLU A 105 -23.17 13.93 19.28
CA GLU A 105 -24.64 14.01 19.09
C GLU A 105 -25.07 15.23 18.25
N VAL A 106 -24.20 16.24 18.19
CA VAL A 106 -24.32 17.47 17.41
C VAL A 106 -24.49 17.20 15.90
N LEU A 107 -24.09 16.02 15.40
CA LEU A 107 -24.25 15.62 14.00
C LEU A 107 -25.71 15.51 13.56
N MET A 108 -26.65 15.22 14.45
CA MET A 108 -28.08 15.15 14.09
C MET A 108 -28.64 16.50 13.62
N LEU A 109 -28.13 17.61 14.17
CA LEU A 109 -28.50 18.97 13.75
C LEU A 109 -27.98 19.28 12.33
N VAL A 110 -26.86 18.67 11.96
CA VAL A 110 -26.26 18.79 10.63
C VAL A 110 -27.11 18.06 9.59
N THR A 111 -27.69 16.91 9.93
CA THR A 111 -28.50 16.09 9.00
C THR A 111 -29.63 16.90 8.37
N ASN A 112 -30.37 17.67 9.17
CA ASN A 112 -31.45 18.51 8.68
C ASN A 112 -30.95 19.64 7.77
N SER A 113 -29.84 20.27 8.14
CA SER A 113 -29.23 21.35 7.35
C SER A 113 -28.67 20.82 6.02
N LEU A 114 -28.04 19.63 6.04
CA LEU A 114 -27.59 18.92 4.84
C LEU A 114 -28.77 18.59 3.92
N LYS A 115 -29.88 18.08 4.47
CA LYS A 115 -31.07 17.74 3.67
C LYS A 115 -31.63 18.97 2.93
N GLN A 116 -31.67 20.12 3.60
CA GLN A 116 -32.06 21.39 2.98
C GLN A 116 -31.07 21.81 1.89
N ASP A 117 -29.77 21.74 2.17
CA ASP A 117 -28.72 22.16 1.24
C ASP A 117 -28.56 21.23 0.03
N LEU A 118 -28.89 19.94 0.15
CA LEU A 118 -28.95 18.98 -0.96
C LEU A 118 -30.11 19.28 -1.92
N ASN A 119 -31.16 19.97 -1.45
CA ASN A 119 -32.31 20.41 -2.24
C ASN A 119 -32.21 21.87 -2.68
N HIS A 120 -31.06 22.52 -2.44
CA HIS A 120 -30.86 23.92 -2.77
C HIS A 120 -30.73 24.13 -4.30
N SER A 121 -31.24 25.27 -4.81
CA SER A 121 -31.20 25.61 -6.24
C SER A 121 -29.78 25.78 -6.79
N ASN A 122 -28.87 26.30 -5.95
CA ASN A 122 -27.46 26.49 -6.28
C ASN A 122 -26.64 25.19 -6.18
N GLN A 123 -26.14 24.71 -7.32
CA GLN A 123 -25.26 23.53 -7.45
C GLN A 123 -24.00 23.57 -6.57
N PHE A 124 -23.46 24.76 -6.26
CA PHE A 124 -22.27 24.87 -5.43
C PHE A 124 -22.56 24.57 -3.96
N ILE A 125 -23.76 24.90 -3.47
CA ILE A 125 -24.21 24.57 -2.11
C ILE A 125 -24.49 23.08 -2.00
N VAL A 126 -25.21 22.50 -2.97
CA VAL A 126 -25.40 21.05 -3.09
C VAL A 126 -24.05 20.33 -3.11
N GLY A 127 -23.09 20.86 -3.86
CA GLY A 127 -21.75 20.31 -3.95
C GLY A 127 -20.91 20.45 -2.67
N LEU A 128 -21.22 21.39 -1.77
CA LEU A 128 -20.60 21.47 -0.45
C LEU A 128 -21.22 20.42 0.49
N ALA A 129 -22.54 20.31 0.49
CA ALA A 129 -23.27 19.32 1.28
C ALA A 129 -22.85 17.88 0.91
N LEU A 130 -22.79 17.55 -0.39
CA LEU A 130 -22.31 16.23 -0.85
C LEU A 130 -20.85 15.96 -0.46
N CYS A 131 -19.99 16.99 -0.47
CA CYS A 131 -18.60 16.82 -0.07
C CYS A 131 -18.47 16.59 1.44
N ALA A 132 -19.24 17.33 2.24
CA ALA A 132 -19.28 17.15 3.68
C ALA A 132 -19.81 15.76 4.05
N LEU A 133 -20.91 15.34 3.42
CA LEU A 133 -21.50 14.01 3.62
C LEU A 133 -20.56 12.88 3.16
N GLY A 134 -19.81 13.08 2.07
CA GLY A 134 -18.81 12.11 1.60
C GLY A 134 -17.63 11.93 2.58
N ASN A 135 -17.31 12.94 3.38
CA ASN A 135 -16.21 12.90 4.35
C ASN A 135 -16.69 12.45 5.74
N ILE A 136 -17.79 13.02 6.24
CA ILE A 136 -18.38 12.71 7.55
C ILE A 136 -19.80 12.18 7.32
N CYS A 137 -20.00 10.92 7.68
CA CYS A 137 -21.29 10.25 7.53
C CYS A 137 -21.46 9.22 8.65
N SER A 138 -22.42 9.47 9.55
CA SER A 138 -22.88 8.44 10.49
C SER A 138 -23.84 7.47 9.79
N ALA A 139 -24.06 6.29 10.37
CA ALA A 139 -24.99 5.32 9.80
C ALA A 139 -26.43 5.84 9.75
N GLU A 140 -26.83 6.70 10.69
CA GLU A 140 -28.14 7.35 10.72
C GLU A 140 -28.26 8.38 9.58
N MET A 141 -27.27 9.26 9.44
CA MET A 141 -27.20 10.22 8.33
C MET A 141 -27.24 9.52 6.96
N ALA A 142 -26.54 8.39 6.83
CA ALA A 142 -26.51 7.61 5.60
C ALA A 142 -27.92 7.12 5.21
N ARG A 143 -28.70 6.60 6.18
CA ARG A 143 -30.07 6.14 5.94
C ARG A 143 -31.02 7.28 5.60
N ASP A 144 -30.91 8.40 6.33
CA ASP A 144 -31.82 9.54 6.15
C ASP A 144 -31.59 10.31 4.85
N LEU A 145 -30.33 10.40 4.40
CA LEU A 145 -29.93 11.21 3.24
C LEU A 145 -29.71 10.38 1.96
N ALA A 146 -29.69 9.05 2.02
CA ALA A 146 -29.53 8.20 0.84
C ALA A 146 -30.53 8.50 -0.29
N PRO A 147 -31.84 8.69 -0.03
CA PRO A 147 -32.80 9.00 -1.10
C PRO A 147 -32.50 10.30 -1.83
N GLU A 148 -32.00 11.31 -1.12
CA GLU A 148 -31.61 12.61 -1.72
C GLU A 148 -30.37 12.46 -2.59
N VAL A 149 -29.38 11.68 -2.15
CA VAL A 149 -28.16 11.43 -2.93
C VAL A 149 -28.49 10.62 -4.19
N GLU A 150 -29.40 9.64 -4.09
CA GLU A 150 -29.87 8.86 -5.25
C GLU A 150 -30.55 9.76 -6.29
N ARG A 151 -31.43 10.67 -5.84
CA ARG A 151 -32.05 11.68 -6.72
C ARG A 151 -31.01 12.56 -7.40
N LEU A 152 -29.96 12.96 -6.68
CA LEU A 152 -28.88 13.79 -7.21
C LEU A 152 -28.00 13.07 -8.24
N LEU A 153 -27.89 11.74 -8.20
CA LEU A 153 -27.20 10.95 -9.24
C LEU A 153 -27.87 11.09 -10.62
N GLN A 154 -29.18 11.34 -10.65
CA GLN A 154 -29.96 11.47 -11.89
C GLN A 154 -29.97 12.91 -12.44
N THR A 155 -29.36 13.87 -11.73
CA THR A 155 -29.33 15.29 -12.13
C THR A 155 -28.45 15.50 -13.37
N ARG A 156 -28.78 16.42 -14.27
CA ARG A 156 -28.02 16.62 -15.53
C ARG A 156 -26.60 17.19 -15.34
N ASP A 157 -26.34 17.91 -14.25
CA ASP A 157 -25.03 18.54 -14.00
C ASP A 157 -23.93 17.50 -13.67
N PRO A 158 -22.86 17.41 -14.48
CA PRO A 158 -21.75 16.48 -14.24
C PRO A 158 -21.04 16.69 -12.90
N ASN A 159 -20.96 17.94 -12.40
CA ASN A 159 -20.27 18.24 -11.15
C ASN A 159 -21.01 17.75 -9.91
N THR A 160 -22.33 17.80 -9.96
CA THR A 160 -23.20 17.22 -8.94
C THR A 160 -23.18 15.70 -9.02
N LYS A 161 -23.28 15.11 -10.23
CA LYS A 161 -23.20 13.65 -10.42
C LYS A 161 -21.92 13.04 -9.85
N LYS A 162 -20.75 13.59 -10.18
CA LYS A 162 -19.47 13.05 -9.69
C LYS A 162 -19.37 13.06 -8.16
N LYS A 163 -19.85 14.12 -7.51
CA LYS A 163 -19.87 14.23 -6.05
C LYS A 163 -20.91 13.30 -5.43
N ALA A 164 -22.09 13.18 -6.03
CA ALA A 164 -23.13 12.26 -5.58
C ALA A 164 -22.64 10.81 -5.65
N ALA A 165 -21.97 10.41 -6.73
CA ALA A 165 -21.40 9.06 -6.87
C ALA A 165 -20.34 8.75 -5.80
N LEU A 166 -19.43 9.70 -5.52
CA LEU A 166 -18.45 9.56 -4.44
C LEU A 166 -19.10 9.54 -3.05
N CYS A 167 -20.17 10.31 -2.86
CA CYS A 167 -20.95 10.30 -1.63
C CYS A 167 -21.68 8.95 -1.43
N SER A 168 -22.26 8.38 -2.49
CA SER A 168 -22.88 7.05 -2.46
C SER A 168 -21.89 5.96 -2.04
N ILE A 169 -20.62 6.05 -2.44
CA ILE A 169 -19.58 5.13 -1.95
C ILE A 169 -19.46 5.18 -0.42
N ARG A 170 -19.45 6.38 0.18
CA ARG A 170 -19.37 6.53 1.63
C ARG A 170 -20.60 5.94 2.31
N ILE A 171 -21.79 6.18 1.76
CA ILE A 171 -23.07 5.64 2.26
C ILE A 171 -23.05 4.11 2.24
N VAL A 172 -22.68 3.49 1.10
CA VAL A 172 -22.60 2.03 0.95
C VAL A 172 -21.56 1.42 1.91
N ARG A 173 -20.41 2.07 2.11
CA ARG A 173 -19.41 1.62 3.08
C ARG A 173 -19.89 1.66 4.53
N LYS A 174 -20.82 2.57 4.86
CA LYS A 174 -21.38 2.73 6.21
C LYS A 174 -22.58 1.83 6.45
N VAL A 175 -23.44 1.69 5.45
CA VAL A 175 -24.66 0.87 5.48
C VAL A 175 -24.70 0.04 4.19
N PRO A 176 -24.09 -1.16 4.18
CA PRO A 176 -24.03 -2.03 3.00
C PRO A 176 -25.41 -2.41 2.45
N ASP A 177 -26.43 -2.50 3.31
CA ASP A 177 -27.81 -2.83 2.94
C ASP A 177 -28.41 -1.87 1.89
N LEU A 178 -27.91 -0.63 1.82
CA LEU A 178 -28.37 0.36 0.85
C LEU A 178 -27.72 0.21 -0.54
N ALA A 179 -26.82 -0.76 -0.74
CA ALA A 179 -26.14 -0.99 -2.01
C ALA A 179 -27.13 -1.26 -3.16
N GLU A 180 -28.23 -1.94 -2.88
CA GLU A 180 -29.21 -2.32 -3.89
C GLU A 180 -29.88 -1.13 -4.57
N ASN A 181 -30.13 -0.06 -3.80
CA ASN A 181 -30.76 1.16 -4.32
C ASN A 181 -29.88 1.85 -5.38
N PHE A 182 -28.55 1.73 -5.27
CA PHE A 182 -27.62 2.43 -6.16
C PHE A 182 -27.23 1.62 -7.40
N MET A 183 -27.50 0.31 -7.46
CA MET A 183 -26.96 -0.56 -8.53
C MET A 183 -27.49 -0.20 -9.93
N GLY A 184 -28.79 0.10 -10.05
CA GLY A 184 -29.42 0.45 -11.34
C GLY A 184 -28.94 1.80 -11.87
N SER A 185 -28.85 2.79 -10.97
CA SER A 185 -28.32 4.13 -11.28
C SER A 185 -26.85 4.06 -11.70
N ALA A 186 -26.04 3.26 -11.00
CA ALA A 186 -24.62 3.09 -11.33
C ALA A 186 -24.42 2.46 -12.73
N ALA A 187 -25.16 1.40 -13.06
CA ALA A 187 -25.06 0.74 -14.37
C ALA A 187 -25.48 1.67 -15.53
N SER A 188 -26.53 2.48 -15.34
CA SER A 188 -26.97 3.46 -16.35
C SER A 188 -25.92 4.55 -16.61
N LEU A 189 -25.27 5.04 -15.55
CA LEU A 189 -24.29 6.12 -15.63
C LEU A 189 -22.94 5.72 -16.26
N LEU A 190 -22.68 4.42 -16.47
CA LEU A 190 -21.51 3.95 -17.25
C LEU A 190 -21.59 4.33 -18.73
N LYS A 191 -22.74 4.79 -19.22
CA LYS A 191 -22.94 5.25 -20.62
C LYS A 191 -22.61 6.74 -20.82
N GLU A 192 -22.25 7.45 -19.76
CA GLU A 192 -21.92 8.88 -19.81
C GLU A 192 -20.61 9.14 -20.58
N LYS A 193 -20.49 10.33 -21.17
CA LYS A 193 -19.27 10.73 -21.90
C LYS A 193 -18.26 11.45 -21.02
N HIS A 194 -18.69 12.06 -19.92
CA HIS A 194 -17.82 12.88 -19.09
C HIS A 194 -16.92 12.00 -18.21
N HIS A 195 -15.61 12.04 -18.45
CA HIS A 195 -14.61 11.20 -17.77
C HIS A 195 -14.66 11.31 -16.24
N GLY A 196 -14.83 12.52 -15.70
CA GLY A 196 -14.95 12.74 -14.26
C GLY A 196 -16.20 12.11 -13.61
N VAL A 197 -17.27 11.87 -14.38
CA VAL A 197 -18.45 11.15 -13.89
C VAL A 197 -18.17 9.65 -13.99
N LEU A 198 -17.63 9.20 -15.12
CA LEU A 198 -17.25 7.79 -15.34
C LEU A 198 -16.31 7.27 -14.24
N ILE A 199 -15.23 7.99 -13.91
CA ILE A 199 -14.28 7.55 -12.87
C ILE A 199 -14.96 7.40 -11.50
N SER A 200 -15.89 8.31 -11.18
CA SER A 200 -16.61 8.29 -9.90
C SER A 200 -17.62 7.13 -9.86
N VAL A 201 -18.31 6.88 -10.97
CA VAL A 201 -19.30 5.80 -11.12
C VAL A 201 -18.61 4.43 -11.16
N VAL A 202 -17.50 4.28 -11.87
CA VAL A 202 -16.68 3.05 -11.88
C VAL A 202 -16.20 2.72 -10.48
N GLN A 203 -15.79 3.73 -9.69
CA GLN A 203 -15.43 3.53 -8.30
C GLN A 203 -16.65 3.13 -7.44
N LEU A 204 -17.83 3.69 -7.71
CA LEU A 204 -19.07 3.28 -7.04
C LEU A 204 -19.40 1.82 -7.35
N CYS A 205 -19.37 1.41 -8.62
CA CYS A 205 -19.55 0.01 -9.02
C CYS A 205 -18.55 -0.92 -8.30
N THR A 206 -17.28 -0.51 -8.20
CA THR A 206 -16.24 -1.31 -7.53
C THR A 206 -16.59 -1.56 -6.05
N GLU A 207 -17.14 -0.56 -5.37
CA GLU A 207 -17.51 -0.69 -3.96
C GLU A 207 -18.84 -1.43 -3.78
N LEU A 208 -19.80 -1.26 -4.71
CA LEU A 208 -21.03 -2.05 -4.76
C LEU A 208 -20.73 -3.55 -4.91
N CYS A 209 -19.81 -3.92 -5.80
CA CYS A 209 -19.37 -5.30 -5.99
C CYS A 209 -18.75 -5.93 -4.72
N LYS A 210 -18.10 -5.12 -3.88
CA LYS A 210 -17.53 -5.58 -2.60
C LYS A 210 -18.57 -5.67 -1.48
N ALA A 211 -19.59 -4.82 -1.53
CA ALA A 211 -20.59 -4.71 -0.48
C ALA A 211 -21.68 -5.80 -0.58
N SER A 212 -22.13 -6.14 -1.79
CA SER A 212 -23.19 -7.14 -2.01
C SER A 212 -22.87 -8.05 -3.19
N ARG A 213 -23.11 -9.36 -3.00
CA ARG A 213 -22.97 -10.38 -4.04
C ARG A 213 -24.02 -10.21 -5.14
N GLU A 214 -25.23 -9.80 -4.80
CA GLU A 214 -26.32 -9.59 -5.76
C GLU A 214 -26.01 -8.41 -6.69
N ALA A 215 -25.45 -7.33 -6.13
CA ALA A 215 -24.96 -6.20 -6.91
C ALA A 215 -23.83 -6.61 -7.87
N LEU A 216 -22.95 -7.51 -7.45
CA LEU A 216 -21.89 -8.07 -8.29
C LEU A 216 -22.47 -8.86 -9.47
N GLU A 217 -23.44 -9.75 -9.23
CA GLU A 217 -24.09 -10.54 -10.29
C GLU A 217 -24.89 -9.65 -11.27
N TYR A 218 -25.56 -8.61 -10.77
CA TYR A 218 -26.25 -7.63 -11.62
C TYR A 218 -25.28 -6.84 -12.49
N LEU A 219 -24.18 -6.34 -11.90
CA LEU A 219 -23.18 -5.54 -12.61
C LEU A 219 -22.38 -6.37 -13.63
N ARG A 220 -22.11 -7.66 -13.36
CA ARG A 220 -21.52 -8.59 -14.34
C ARG A 220 -22.33 -8.63 -15.64
N LYS A 221 -23.66 -8.73 -15.54
CA LYS A 221 -24.53 -8.82 -16.72
C LYS A 221 -24.68 -7.51 -17.48
N HIS A 222 -24.67 -6.36 -16.79
CA HIS A 222 -25.06 -5.08 -17.41
C HIS A 222 -23.91 -4.09 -17.64
N SER A 223 -22.75 -4.30 -17.00
CA SER A 223 -21.65 -3.31 -17.02
C SER A 223 -20.47 -3.72 -17.90
N VAL A 224 -20.24 -5.02 -18.14
CA VAL A 224 -19.02 -5.52 -18.82
C VAL A 224 -18.85 -4.91 -20.21
N GLU A 225 -19.87 -4.95 -21.06
CA GLU A 225 -19.81 -4.34 -22.40
C GLU A 225 -19.53 -2.83 -22.35
N GLY A 226 -20.15 -2.12 -21.39
CA GLY A 226 -19.93 -0.70 -21.16
C GLY A 226 -18.48 -0.41 -20.78
N LEU A 227 -17.89 -1.22 -19.90
CA LEU A 227 -16.50 -1.07 -19.48
C LEU A 227 -15.51 -1.39 -20.60
N VAL A 228 -15.77 -2.43 -21.41
CA VAL A 228 -14.96 -2.76 -22.59
C VAL A 228 -14.99 -1.62 -23.60
N ARG A 229 -16.18 -1.04 -23.82
CA ARG A 229 -16.33 0.14 -24.68
C ARG A 229 -15.53 1.33 -24.13
N ILE A 230 -15.65 1.64 -22.84
CA ILE A 230 -14.87 2.73 -22.22
C ILE A 230 -13.37 2.48 -22.42
N LEU A 231 -12.84 1.30 -22.08
CA LEU A 231 -11.42 1.02 -22.29
C LEU A 231 -10.99 1.16 -23.74
N ARG A 232 -11.80 0.67 -24.68
CA ARG A 232 -11.52 0.80 -26.11
C ARG A 232 -11.49 2.28 -26.53
N ASP A 233 -12.45 3.06 -26.06
CA ASP A 233 -12.56 4.49 -26.36
C ASP A 233 -11.38 5.27 -25.78
N VAL A 234 -10.94 4.98 -24.55
CA VAL A 234 -9.78 5.67 -23.95
C VAL A 234 -8.45 5.18 -24.56
N SER A 235 -8.34 3.89 -24.90
CA SER A 235 -7.14 3.31 -25.54
C SER A 235 -6.95 3.75 -26.99
N ASN A 236 -8.05 4.01 -27.71
CA ASN A 236 -8.03 4.46 -29.11
C ASN A 236 -8.29 5.95 -29.27
N SER A 237 -8.52 6.67 -28.17
CA SER A 237 -8.86 8.09 -28.21
C SER A 237 -7.78 8.91 -28.91
N SER A 238 -8.21 9.83 -29.76
CA SER A 238 -7.34 10.91 -30.23
C SER A 238 -7.01 11.85 -29.07
N TYR A 239 -5.87 12.54 -29.17
CA TYR A 239 -5.39 13.49 -28.16
C TYR A 239 -6.51 14.42 -27.64
N ALA A 240 -6.73 14.39 -26.32
CA ALA A 240 -7.70 15.22 -25.62
C ALA A 240 -6.97 16.08 -24.57
N PRO A 241 -6.81 17.40 -24.79
CA PRO A 241 -5.98 18.25 -23.92
C PRO A 241 -6.37 18.27 -22.44
N GLU A 242 -7.65 18.06 -22.13
CA GLU A 242 -8.16 18.08 -20.75
C GLU A 242 -7.78 16.84 -19.94
N TYR A 243 -7.51 15.72 -20.63
CA TYR A 243 -7.32 14.40 -20.02
C TYR A 243 -5.99 13.76 -20.38
N ASP A 244 -5.18 14.39 -21.23
CA ASP A 244 -3.87 13.88 -21.61
C ASP A 244 -2.86 14.06 -20.48
N ILE A 245 -2.17 12.97 -20.15
CA ILE A 245 -1.04 12.97 -19.24
C ILE A 245 0.13 12.30 -19.95
N ALA A 246 1.05 13.13 -20.46
CA ALA A 246 2.26 12.70 -21.15
C ALA A 246 2.00 11.82 -22.39
N GLY A 247 0.97 12.16 -23.18
CA GLY A 247 0.59 11.43 -24.40
C GLY A 247 -0.36 10.26 -24.19
N ILE A 248 -0.83 10.05 -22.95
CA ILE A 248 -1.80 9.01 -22.60
C ILE A 248 -3.10 9.67 -22.16
N THR A 249 -4.19 9.33 -22.84
CA THR A 249 -5.54 9.78 -22.50
C THR A 249 -6.01 9.13 -21.20
N ASP A 250 -6.34 9.94 -20.21
CA ASP A 250 -6.92 9.60 -18.90
C ASP A 250 -6.42 8.28 -18.28
N PRO A 251 -5.17 8.24 -17.78
CA PRO A 251 -4.63 7.05 -17.13
C PRO A 251 -5.41 6.68 -15.85
N PHE A 252 -6.03 7.65 -15.17
CA PHE A 252 -6.79 7.38 -13.94
C PHE A 252 -8.07 6.60 -14.25
N LEU A 253 -8.82 7.00 -15.28
CA LEU A 253 -10.00 6.27 -15.71
C LEU A 253 -9.62 4.86 -16.19
N HIS A 254 -8.56 4.72 -17.00
CA HIS A 254 -8.04 3.42 -17.44
C HIS A 254 -7.82 2.46 -16.26
N ILE A 255 -7.04 2.89 -15.26
CA ILE A 255 -6.71 2.07 -14.09
C ILE A 255 -7.97 1.71 -13.30
N ARG A 256 -8.91 2.66 -13.12
CA ARG A 256 -10.15 2.39 -12.37
C ARG A 256 -11.05 1.39 -13.08
N VAL A 257 -11.14 1.46 -14.40
CA VAL A 257 -11.92 0.48 -15.18
C VAL A 257 -11.26 -0.89 -15.12
N LEU A 258 -9.93 -0.99 -15.24
CA LEU A 258 -9.20 -2.25 -15.10
C LEU A 258 -9.40 -2.90 -13.72
N ARG A 259 -9.42 -2.12 -12.64
CA ARG A 259 -9.75 -2.58 -11.27
C ARG A 259 -11.15 -3.16 -11.16
N LEU A 260 -12.13 -2.46 -11.74
CA LEU A 260 -13.51 -2.94 -11.74
C LEU A 260 -13.64 -4.23 -12.55
N MET A 261 -13.01 -4.29 -13.73
CA MET A 261 -12.97 -5.51 -14.55
C MET A 261 -12.34 -6.69 -13.79
N ARG A 262 -11.25 -6.47 -13.05
CA ARG A 262 -10.65 -7.50 -12.19
C ARG A 262 -11.65 -8.04 -11.17
N THR A 263 -12.38 -7.13 -10.51
CA THR A 263 -13.37 -7.49 -9.49
C THR A 263 -14.55 -8.25 -10.11
N LEU A 264 -14.99 -7.86 -11.30
CA LEU A 264 -16.07 -8.53 -12.01
C LEU A 264 -15.65 -9.91 -12.53
N GLY A 265 -14.46 -10.05 -13.12
CA GLY A 265 -13.97 -11.30 -13.71
C GLY A 265 -13.46 -12.35 -12.72
N GLN A 266 -13.36 -12.02 -11.43
CA GLN A 266 -12.88 -12.98 -10.43
C GLN A 266 -13.87 -14.14 -10.22
N GLY A 267 -13.50 -15.36 -10.62
CA GLY A 267 -14.34 -16.55 -10.51
C GLY A 267 -15.51 -16.60 -11.50
N ASP A 268 -15.37 -15.94 -12.66
CA ASP A 268 -16.33 -15.99 -13.76
C ASP A 268 -15.59 -16.11 -15.11
N ALA A 269 -15.68 -17.29 -15.72
CA ALA A 269 -15.00 -17.61 -16.97
C ALA A 269 -15.58 -16.83 -18.17
N ASP A 270 -16.92 -16.68 -18.23
CA ASP A 270 -17.60 -16.04 -19.36
C ASP A 270 -17.24 -14.54 -19.43
N CYS A 271 -17.25 -13.86 -18.27
CA CYS A 271 -16.82 -12.47 -18.16
C CYS A 271 -15.32 -12.34 -18.49
N SER A 272 -14.49 -13.29 -18.07
CA SER A 272 -13.06 -13.27 -18.34
C SER A 272 -12.77 -13.41 -19.84
N GLU A 273 -13.50 -14.27 -20.56
CA GLU A 273 -13.38 -14.45 -22.01
C GLU A 273 -13.67 -13.16 -22.77
N HIS A 274 -14.76 -12.47 -22.44
CA HIS A 274 -15.15 -11.20 -23.07
C HIS A 274 -14.12 -10.06 -22.85
N VAL A 275 -13.39 -10.11 -21.74
CA VAL A 275 -12.43 -9.06 -21.35
C VAL A 275 -11.00 -9.37 -21.85
N ASN A 276 -10.68 -10.62 -22.21
CA ASN A 276 -9.35 -11.02 -22.63
C ASN A 276 -8.81 -10.21 -23.83
N ASP A 277 -9.64 -9.97 -24.85
CA ASP A 277 -9.22 -9.26 -26.06
C ASP A 277 -8.81 -7.81 -25.78
N ILE A 278 -9.60 -7.10 -24.96
CA ILE A 278 -9.29 -5.71 -24.60
C ILE A 278 -8.06 -5.63 -23.69
N LEU A 279 -7.86 -6.59 -22.78
CA LEU A 279 -6.66 -6.66 -21.95
C LEU A 279 -5.40 -6.91 -22.80
N ALA A 280 -5.48 -7.80 -23.79
CA ALA A 280 -4.40 -8.03 -24.74
C ALA A 280 -4.09 -6.76 -25.56
N GLN A 281 -5.12 -6.04 -26.02
CA GLN A 281 -4.97 -4.78 -26.74
C GLN A 281 -4.30 -3.71 -25.86
N VAL A 282 -4.74 -3.53 -24.61
CA VAL A 282 -4.14 -2.55 -23.67
C VAL A 282 -2.69 -2.92 -23.36
N ALA A 283 -2.42 -4.20 -23.10
CA ALA A 283 -1.08 -4.70 -22.78
C ALA A 283 -0.06 -4.53 -23.91
N THR A 284 -0.51 -4.55 -25.17
CA THR A 284 0.34 -4.41 -26.36
C THR A 284 0.46 -2.97 -26.85
N LYS A 285 -0.61 -2.19 -26.77
CA LYS A 285 -0.65 -0.81 -27.28
C LYS A 285 -0.07 0.21 -26.31
N THR A 286 -0.15 -0.03 -25.01
CA THR A 286 0.28 0.96 -24.00
C THR A 286 1.81 1.12 -24.02
N GLU A 287 2.27 2.36 -24.20
CA GLU A 287 3.68 2.68 -24.15
C GLU A 287 4.25 2.59 -22.71
N SER A 288 5.41 1.95 -22.55
CA SER A 288 6.09 1.78 -21.25
C SER A 288 7.21 2.81 -20.99
N ASN A 289 7.28 3.85 -21.81
CA ASN A 289 8.29 4.91 -21.74
C ASN A 289 8.04 5.93 -20.61
N LYS A 290 6.80 6.05 -20.13
CA LYS A 290 6.37 7.02 -19.11
C LYS A 290 5.71 6.32 -17.94
N ASN A 291 5.73 7.00 -16.78
CA ASN A 291 5.12 6.48 -15.55
C ASN A 291 3.62 6.21 -15.69
N ALA A 292 2.89 7.07 -16.42
CA ALA A 292 1.45 6.87 -16.66
C ALA A 292 1.16 5.55 -17.39
N GLY A 293 1.95 5.21 -18.42
CA GLY A 293 1.80 3.97 -19.16
C GLY A 293 2.22 2.74 -18.35
N ASN A 294 3.29 2.87 -17.57
CA ASN A 294 3.70 1.82 -16.63
C ASN A 294 2.64 1.56 -15.55
N ALA A 295 1.94 2.59 -15.07
CA ALA A 295 0.84 2.44 -14.12
C ALA A 295 -0.40 1.75 -14.73
N ILE A 296 -0.71 2.02 -16.00
CA ILE A 296 -1.78 1.29 -16.73
C ILE A 296 -1.38 -0.17 -16.92
N LEU A 297 -0.15 -0.43 -17.38
CA LEU A 297 0.36 -1.79 -17.57
C LEU A 297 0.43 -2.57 -16.25
N TYR A 298 0.81 -1.90 -15.15
CA TYR A 298 0.76 -2.46 -13.81
C TYR A 298 -0.64 -2.97 -13.47
N GLU A 299 -1.65 -2.10 -13.59
CA GLU A 299 -3.01 -2.48 -13.27
C GLU A 299 -3.53 -3.55 -14.25
N CYS A 300 -3.17 -3.46 -15.53
CA CYS A 300 -3.53 -4.46 -16.54
C CYS A 300 -2.98 -5.85 -16.19
N VAL A 301 -1.70 -5.94 -15.78
CA VAL A 301 -1.10 -7.20 -15.32
C VAL A 301 -1.80 -7.69 -14.04
N GLU A 302 -2.11 -6.80 -13.09
CA GLU A 302 -2.82 -7.20 -11.87
C GLU A 302 -4.23 -7.72 -12.18
N THR A 303 -4.91 -7.13 -13.17
CA THR A 303 -6.20 -7.60 -13.68
C THR A 303 -6.06 -8.97 -14.35
N ILE A 304 -5.09 -9.18 -15.23
CA ILE A 304 -4.85 -10.48 -15.90
C ILE A 304 -4.57 -11.59 -14.88
N MET A 305 -3.79 -11.30 -13.84
CA MET A 305 -3.47 -12.28 -12.79
C MET A 305 -4.65 -12.56 -11.85
N GLY A 306 -5.61 -11.63 -11.73
CA GLY A 306 -6.76 -11.75 -10.85
C GLY A 306 -7.99 -12.44 -11.45
N ILE A 307 -7.99 -12.69 -12.77
CA ILE A 307 -9.11 -13.31 -13.49
C ILE A 307 -8.74 -14.69 -14.05
N GLU A 308 -9.72 -15.42 -14.58
CA GLU A 308 -9.54 -16.69 -15.27
C GLU A 308 -9.04 -16.47 -16.72
N ALA A 309 -7.96 -15.70 -16.87
CA ALA A 309 -7.35 -15.39 -18.15
C ALA A 309 -6.70 -16.62 -18.80
N THR A 310 -6.64 -16.60 -20.14
CA THR A 310 -5.93 -17.62 -20.91
C THR A 310 -4.44 -17.67 -20.56
N SER A 311 -3.83 -18.85 -20.67
CA SER A 311 -2.40 -19.05 -20.37
C SER A 311 -1.49 -18.12 -21.21
N GLY A 312 -1.85 -17.88 -22.47
CA GLY A 312 -1.12 -16.95 -23.34
C GLY A 312 -1.09 -15.51 -22.80
N LEU A 313 -2.21 -15.02 -22.28
CA LEU A 313 -2.32 -13.68 -21.70
C LEU A 313 -1.54 -13.56 -20.38
N ARG A 314 -1.56 -14.62 -19.55
CA ARG A 314 -0.74 -14.68 -18.33
C ARG A 314 0.76 -14.66 -18.63
N VAL A 315 1.20 -15.39 -19.66
CA VAL A 315 2.60 -15.36 -20.10
C VAL A 315 2.98 -13.96 -20.61
N LEU A 316 2.13 -13.30 -21.40
CA LEU A 316 2.36 -11.92 -21.84
C LEU A 316 2.52 -10.97 -20.63
N ALA A 317 1.65 -11.10 -19.63
CA ALA A 317 1.69 -10.30 -18.43
C ALA A 317 2.98 -10.51 -17.62
N ILE A 318 3.46 -11.75 -17.48
CA ILE A 318 4.74 -12.03 -16.81
C ILE A 318 5.92 -11.47 -17.61
N ASN A 319 5.88 -11.55 -18.93
CA ASN A 319 6.92 -10.94 -19.79
C ASN A 319 6.94 -9.40 -19.64
N ILE A 320 5.79 -8.75 -19.43
CA ILE A 320 5.74 -7.32 -19.08
C ILE A 320 6.45 -7.05 -17.76
N LEU A 321 6.20 -7.86 -16.72
CA LEU A 321 6.89 -7.74 -15.43
C LEU A 321 8.40 -7.99 -15.55
N GLY A 322 8.82 -8.95 -16.38
CA GLY A 322 10.22 -9.18 -16.70
C GLY A 322 10.90 -7.93 -17.28
N ARG A 323 10.24 -7.23 -18.22
CA ARG A 323 10.75 -5.95 -18.74
C ARG A 323 10.82 -4.86 -17.67
N PHE A 324 9.89 -4.85 -16.72
CA PHE A 324 9.90 -3.91 -15.59
C PHE A 324 11.05 -4.19 -14.61
N LEU A 325 11.43 -5.45 -14.39
CA LEU A 325 12.60 -5.79 -13.56
C LEU A 325 13.91 -5.26 -14.14
N SER A 326 14.04 -5.23 -15.47
CA SER A 326 15.24 -4.68 -16.13
C SER A 326 15.18 -3.16 -16.35
N ASN A 327 14.18 -2.47 -15.79
CA ASN A 327 14.05 -1.03 -15.93
C ASN A 327 15.08 -0.28 -15.08
N ARG A 328 15.55 0.88 -15.56
CA ARG A 328 16.49 1.73 -14.81
C ARG A 328 15.86 2.40 -13.58
N ASP A 329 14.54 2.57 -13.56
CA ASP A 329 13.83 3.18 -12.44
C ASP A 329 13.61 2.18 -11.29
N ASN A 330 14.15 2.50 -10.12
CA ASN A 330 14.00 1.69 -8.90
C ASN A 330 12.54 1.47 -8.52
N ASN A 331 11.67 2.46 -8.73
CA ASN A 331 10.25 2.34 -8.41
C ASN A 331 9.58 1.26 -9.27
N ILE A 332 9.92 1.20 -10.55
CA ILE A 332 9.37 0.21 -11.49
C ILE A 332 9.85 -1.20 -11.11
N ARG A 333 11.13 -1.35 -10.77
CA ARG A 333 11.70 -2.63 -10.32
C ARG A 333 11.06 -3.11 -9.02
N TYR A 334 10.90 -2.22 -8.05
CA TYR A 334 10.23 -2.51 -6.78
C TYR A 334 8.78 -2.97 -6.99
N VAL A 335 8.04 -2.27 -7.87
CA VAL A 335 6.67 -2.63 -8.22
C VAL A 335 6.62 -4.00 -8.91
N ALA A 336 7.52 -4.27 -9.86
CA ALA A 336 7.59 -5.54 -10.56
C ALA A 336 7.84 -6.73 -9.62
N LEU A 337 8.76 -6.59 -8.66
CA LEU A 337 9.02 -7.62 -7.64
C LEU A 337 7.76 -7.93 -6.81
N ASN A 338 7.03 -6.90 -6.38
CA ASN A 338 5.77 -7.08 -5.64
C ASN A 338 4.70 -7.80 -6.46
N MET A 339 4.63 -7.55 -7.77
CA MET A 339 3.69 -8.23 -8.64
C MET A 339 4.07 -9.67 -8.90
N LEU A 340 5.36 -9.95 -9.13
CA LEU A 340 5.83 -11.31 -9.33
C LEU A 340 5.59 -12.16 -8.08
N MET A 341 5.74 -11.61 -6.88
CA MET A 341 5.34 -12.28 -5.64
C MET A 341 3.86 -12.67 -5.63
N LYS A 342 2.95 -11.80 -6.10
CA LYS A 342 1.52 -12.15 -6.23
C LYS A 342 1.30 -13.20 -7.34
N ALA A 343 2.02 -13.10 -8.46
CA ALA A 343 1.91 -14.01 -9.60
C ALA A 343 2.41 -15.43 -9.28
N MET A 344 3.27 -15.61 -8.27
CA MET A 344 3.74 -16.92 -7.82
C MET A 344 2.60 -17.87 -7.43
N ALA A 345 1.49 -17.34 -6.92
CA ALA A 345 0.30 -18.13 -6.56
C ALA A 345 -0.48 -18.64 -7.78
N VAL A 346 -0.24 -18.07 -8.97
CA VAL A 346 -1.00 -18.35 -10.20
C VAL A 346 -0.17 -19.15 -11.19
N ASP A 347 1.06 -18.72 -11.49
CA ASP A 347 1.94 -19.37 -12.48
C ASP A 347 3.41 -19.29 -12.05
N THR A 348 3.82 -20.26 -11.23
CA THR A 348 5.21 -20.36 -10.74
C THR A 348 6.21 -20.59 -11.88
N LEU A 349 5.85 -21.38 -12.90
CA LEU A 349 6.79 -21.77 -13.97
C LEU A 349 7.18 -20.59 -14.85
N ALA A 350 6.23 -19.71 -15.16
CA ALA A 350 6.52 -18.52 -15.93
C ALA A 350 7.38 -17.52 -15.15
N VAL A 351 7.17 -17.35 -13.84
CA VAL A 351 8.02 -16.49 -13.00
C VAL A 351 9.45 -17.03 -12.91
N GLN A 352 9.63 -18.36 -12.86
CA GLN A 352 10.96 -18.98 -12.82
C GLN A 352 11.85 -18.62 -14.03
N ARG A 353 11.28 -18.23 -15.18
CA ARG A 353 12.05 -17.78 -16.35
C ARG A 353 12.85 -16.51 -16.07
N HIS A 354 12.39 -15.68 -15.14
CA HIS A 354 13.02 -14.42 -14.76
C HIS A 354 13.93 -14.55 -13.52
N ARG A 355 14.21 -15.78 -13.05
CA ARG A 355 15.01 -16.03 -11.84
C ARG A 355 16.35 -15.31 -11.83
N VAL A 356 17.03 -15.24 -12.99
CA VAL A 356 18.37 -14.65 -13.12
C VAL A 356 18.30 -13.15 -12.79
N THR A 357 17.36 -12.44 -13.40
CA THR A 357 17.14 -11.01 -13.14
C THR A 357 16.67 -10.75 -11.71
N ILE A 358 15.88 -11.66 -11.12
CA ILE A 358 15.45 -11.54 -9.72
C ILE A 358 16.64 -11.69 -8.76
N LEU A 359 17.56 -12.62 -9.03
CA LEU A 359 18.79 -12.80 -8.26
C LEU A 359 19.72 -11.59 -8.37
N GLU A 360 19.81 -10.97 -9.55
CA GLU A 360 20.52 -9.70 -9.73
C GLU A 360 19.91 -8.59 -8.86
N CYS A 361 18.59 -8.57 -8.66
CA CYS A 361 17.93 -7.60 -7.79
C CYS A 361 18.24 -7.80 -6.30
N VAL A 362 18.65 -8.99 -5.86
CA VAL A 362 19.13 -9.22 -4.47
C VAL A 362 20.43 -8.44 -4.22
N LYS A 363 21.19 -8.14 -5.28
CA LYS A 363 22.46 -7.40 -5.23
C LYS A 363 22.28 -5.90 -5.51
N ASP A 364 21.05 -5.40 -5.53
CA ASP A 364 20.77 -4.00 -5.84
C ASP A 364 21.26 -3.02 -4.76
N ALA A 365 21.54 -1.78 -5.11
CA ALA A 365 21.93 -0.76 -4.14
C ALA A 365 20.77 -0.37 -3.19
N ASP A 366 19.52 -0.45 -3.65
CA ASP A 366 18.34 -0.07 -2.87
C ASP A 366 17.92 -1.20 -1.90
N VAL A 367 17.89 -0.88 -0.60
CA VAL A 367 17.52 -1.83 0.47
C VAL A 367 16.12 -2.41 0.27
N SER A 368 15.17 -1.61 -0.21
CA SER A 368 13.78 -2.05 -0.41
C SER A 368 13.68 -3.08 -1.54
N ILE A 369 14.44 -2.88 -2.63
CA ILE A 369 14.52 -3.83 -3.74
C ILE A 369 15.19 -5.12 -3.26
N ARG A 370 16.31 -5.04 -2.55
CA ARG A 370 17.02 -6.22 -2.03
C ARG A 370 16.13 -7.09 -1.15
N LYS A 371 15.42 -6.49 -0.19
CA LYS A 371 14.52 -7.22 0.71
C LYS A 371 13.38 -7.91 -0.05
N ARG A 372 12.75 -7.22 -1.00
CA ARG A 372 11.67 -7.82 -1.82
C ARG A 372 12.17 -8.89 -2.78
N ALA A 373 13.34 -8.70 -3.37
CA ALA A 373 13.96 -9.71 -4.22
C ALA A 373 14.28 -10.97 -3.42
N LEU A 374 14.83 -10.83 -2.21
CA LEU A 374 15.14 -11.95 -1.33
C LEU A 374 13.87 -12.73 -0.91
N GLU A 375 12.78 -12.03 -0.58
CA GLU A 375 11.48 -12.66 -0.32
C GLU A 375 10.97 -13.45 -1.54
N LEU A 376 11.11 -12.90 -2.74
CA LEU A 376 10.71 -13.58 -3.97
C LEU A 376 11.61 -14.78 -4.29
N VAL A 377 12.93 -14.68 -4.09
CA VAL A 377 13.86 -15.79 -4.26
C VAL A 377 13.49 -16.93 -3.31
N TYR A 378 13.18 -16.64 -2.04
CA TYR A 378 12.71 -17.65 -1.09
C TYR A 378 11.49 -18.41 -1.58
N LEU A 379 10.53 -17.73 -2.21
CA LEU A 379 9.33 -18.35 -2.80
C LEU A 379 9.62 -19.14 -4.09
N LEU A 380 10.69 -18.81 -4.82
CA LEU A 380 11.09 -19.47 -6.06
C LEU A 380 11.86 -20.78 -5.84
N VAL A 381 12.38 -21.00 -4.64
CA VAL A 381 13.17 -22.21 -4.33
C VAL A 381 12.27 -23.45 -4.42
N ASN A 382 12.78 -24.47 -5.09
CA ASN A 382 12.21 -25.81 -5.20
C ASN A 382 13.34 -26.86 -5.12
N ASP A 383 12.98 -28.15 -5.11
CA ASP A 383 13.95 -29.25 -4.98
C ASP A 383 14.98 -29.30 -6.11
N THR A 384 14.68 -28.75 -7.29
CA THR A 384 15.59 -28.77 -8.45
C THR A 384 16.57 -27.61 -8.48
N ASN A 385 16.24 -26.48 -7.85
CA ASN A 385 17.03 -25.25 -7.90
C ASN A 385 17.64 -24.84 -6.55
N VAL A 386 17.34 -25.54 -5.45
CA VAL A 386 17.83 -25.21 -4.11
C VAL A 386 19.36 -25.10 -4.04
N LYS A 387 20.09 -26.06 -4.63
CA LYS A 387 21.56 -26.09 -4.59
C LYS A 387 22.21 -24.87 -5.26
N PRO A 388 21.90 -24.52 -6.52
CA PRO A 388 22.50 -23.35 -7.16
C PRO A 388 22.05 -22.03 -6.51
N LEU A 389 20.78 -21.89 -6.09
CA LEU A 389 20.29 -20.67 -5.45
C LEU A 389 20.94 -20.43 -4.09
N THR A 390 21.04 -21.47 -3.26
CA THR A 390 21.69 -21.37 -1.96
C THR A 390 23.16 -20.98 -2.12
N LYS A 391 23.85 -21.56 -3.11
CA LYS A 391 25.24 -21.19 -3.41
C LYS A 391 25.37 -19.70 -3.73
N GLU A 392 24.56 -19.16 -4.64
CA GLU A 392 24.63 -17.75 -4.99
C GLU A 392 24.29 -16.81 -3.82
N LEU A 393 23.35 -17.20 -2.94
CA LEU A 393 23.00 -16.42 -1.75
C LEU A 393 24.13 -16.44 -0.71
N VAL A 394 24.79 -17.58 -0.50
CA VAL A 394 25.96 -17.71 0.37
C VAL A 394 27.15 -16.94 -0.19
N ASP A 395 27.40 -16.99 -1.50
CA ASP A 395 28.46 -16.22 -2.14
C ASP A 395 28.20 -14.69 -1.99
N TYR A 396 26.94 -14.26 -2.02
CA TYR A 396 26.60 -12.85 -1.79
C TYR A 396 26.70 -12.42 -0.32
N LEU A 397 26.55 -13.35 0.62
CA LEU A 397 26.65 -13.10 2.05
C LEU A 397 28.00 -12.48 2.43
N GLU A 398 29.09 -12.91 1.77
CA GLU A 398 30.46 -12.42 2.00
C GLU A 398 30.61 -10.91 1.72
N VAL A 399 29.90 -10.39 0.72
CA VAL A 399 30.04 -9.01 0.21
C VAL A 399 28.93 -8.09 0.74
N SER A 400 27.92 -8.65 1.41
CA SER A 400 26.73 -7.91 1.85
C SER A 400 26.97 -6.99 3.06
N ASP A 401 26.12 -5.97 3.22
CA ASP A 401 26.14 -5.06 4.36
C ASP A 401 25.62 -5.74 5.63
N ASP A 402 26.10 -5.34 6.81
CA ASP A 402 25.73 -5.97 8.09
C ASP A 402 24.23 -5.91 8.38
N ASP A 403 23.54 -4.82 8.03
CA ASP A 403 22.08 -4.70 8.17
C ASP A 403 21.30 -5.69 7.29
N PHE A 404 21.89 -6.10 6.15
CA PHE A 404 21.27 -7.06 5.23
C PHE A 404 21.69 -8.51 5.53
N LYS A 405 22.87 -8.71 6.13
CA LYS A 405 23.37 -10.03 6.53
C LYS A 405 22.42 -10.75 7.46
N GLU A 406 21.77 -10.04 8.38
CA GLU A 406 20.79 -10.66 9.29
C GLU A 406 19.61 -11.26 8.50
N ASP A 407 18.97 -10.47 7.65
CA ASP A 407 17.84 -10.91 6.83
C ASP A 407 18.24 -12.04 5.86
N LEU A 408 19.40 -11.91 5.21
CA LEU A 408 19.93 -12.89 4.25
C LEU A 408 20.26 -14.21 4.94
N THR A 409 20.96 -14.16 6.08
CA THR A 409 21.31 -15.35 6.89
C THR A 409 20.05 -16.08 7.32
N ALA A 410 19.06 -15.37 7.86
CA ALA A 410 17.79 -15.97 8.28
C ALA A 410 17.08 -16.68 7.13
N LYS A 411 17.05 -16.09 5.93
CA LYS A 411 16.42 -16.69 4.75
C LYS A 411 17.20 -17.90 4.22
N ILE A 412 18.54 -17.84 4.20
CA ILE A 412 19.38 -18.98 3.81
C ILE A 412 19.11 -20.17 4.76
N CYS A 413 19.11 -19.93 6.08
CA CYS A 413 18.82 -20.98 7.06
C CYS A 413 17.44 -21.60 6.84
N SER A 414 16.39 -20.78 6.61
CA SER A 414 15.05 -21.30 6.30
C SER A 414 14.98 -22.10 4.99
N ILE A 415 15.73 -21.72 3.96
CA ILE A 415 15.81 -22.47 2.70
C ILE A 415 16.46 -23.83 2.93
N VAL A 416 17.61 -23.84 3.61
CA VAL A 416 18.39 -25.04 3.87
C VAL A 416 17.59 -26.02 4.74
N GLU A 417 16.92 -25.54 5.80
CA GLU A 417 16.05 -26.35 6.65
C GLU A 417 14.87 -26.97 5.91
N LYS A 418 14.24 -26.23 5.00
CA LYS A 418 13.03 -26.70 4.30
C LYS A 418 13.33 -27.68 3.16
N PHE A 419 14.45 -27.51 2.46
CA PHE A 419 14.74 -28.23 1.22
C PHE A 419 15.93 -29.21 1.33
N SER A 420 16.53 -29.37 2.51
CA SER A 420 17.57 -30.38 2.72
C SER A 420 16.98 -31.79 2.72
N GLN A 421 17.13 -32.50 1.59
CA GLN A 421 16.91 -33.96 1.54
C GLN A 421 18.15 -34.73 2.03
N ASP A 422 19.34 -34.15 1.85
CA ASP A 422 20.63 -34.72 2.25
C ASP A 422 21.16 -33.99 3.50
N LYS A 423 21.38 -34.75 4.56
CA LYS A 423 21.92 -34.26 5.84
C LYS A 423 23.35 -33.72 5.69
N LEU A 424 24.17 -34.32 4.82
CA LEU A 424 25.54 -33.85 4.59
C LEU A 424 25.54 -32.45 3.98
N TRP A 425 24.70 -32.26 2.96
CA TRP A 425 24.55 -30.95 2.32
C TRP A 425 24.02 -29.88 3.29
N TYR A 426 23.07 -30.23 4.17
CA TYR A 426 22.60 -29.33 5.22
C TYR A 426 23.75 -28.85 6.12
N LEU A 427 24.56 -29.79 6.63
CA LEU A 427 25.70 -29.49 7.49
C LEU A 427 26.72 -28.59 6.78
N ASP A 428 27.03 -28.89 5.52
CA ASP A 428 27.96 -28.08 4.72
C ASP A 428 27.51 -26.63 4.58
N GLN A 429 26.22 -26.40 4.29
CA GLN A 429 25.71 -25.04 4.16
C GLN A 429 25.68 -24.33 5.53
N MET A 430 25.25 -25.02 6.58
CA MET A 430 25.18 -24.44 7.92
C MET A 430 26.57 -24.08 8.47
N PHE A 431 27.59 -24.91 8.25
CA PHE A 431 28.96 -24.59 8.65
C PHE A 431 29.51 -23.39 7.89
N LYS A 432 29.23 -23.27 6.59
CA LYS A 432 29.59 -22.07 5.80
C LYS A 432 28.91 -20.81 6.35
N VAL A 433 27.61 -20.87 6.62
CA VAL A 433 26.87 -19.74 7.19
C VAL A 433 27.41 -19.34 8.57
N LEU A 434 27.68 -20.30 9.45
CA LEU A 434 28.28 -20.01 10.77
C LEU A 434 29.68 -19.40 10.69
N THR A 435 30.47 -19.83 9.70
CA THR A 435 31.82 -19.27 9.45
C THR A 435 31.74 -17.82 9.00
N LEU A 436 30.80 -17.47 8.12
CA LEU A 436 30.67 -16.13 7.55
C LEU A 436 29.92 -15.15 8.45
N THR A 437 28.80 -15.56 9.04
CA THR A 437 27.86 -14.69 9.75
C THR A 437 27.35 -15.26 11.07
N GLY A 438 28.17 -16.04 11.79
CA GLY A 438 27.77 -16.65 13.05
C GLY A 438 27.13 -15.70 14.07
N ASN A 439 27.56 -14.45 14.16
CA ASN A 439 26.98 -13.45 15.09
C ASN A 439 25.53 -13.03 14.75
N PHE A 440 25.09 -13.20 13.50
CA PHE A 440 23.72 -12.87 13.05
C PHE A 440 22.79 -14.09 13.04
N VAL A 441 23.32 -15.30 13.32
CA VAL A 441 22.52 -16.52 13.40
C VAL A 441 21.74 -16.52 14.72
N LYS A 442 20.41 -16.69 14.64
CA LYS A 442 19.54 -16.80 15.81
C LYS A 442 19.84 -18.05 16.61
N ASP A 443 19.61 -17.96 17.92
CA ASP A 443 19.92 -19.06 18.84
C ASP A 443 19.23 -20.36 18.47
N ASP A 444 17.95 -20.31 18.10
CA ASP A 444 17.16 -21.49 17.73
C ASP A 444 17.80 -22.33 16.61
N VAL A 445 18.48 -21.67 15.66
CA VAL A 445 19.05 -22.32 14.48
C VAL A 445 20.26 -23.17 14.84
N TRP A 446 21.17 -22.66 15.68
CA TRP A 446 22.36 -23.42 16.06
C TRP A 446 22.05 -24.49 17.13
N HIS A 447 21.01 -24.30 17.95
CA HIS A 447 20.49 -25.39 18.80
C HIS A 447 19.93 -26.54 17.94
N ALA A 448 19.16 -26.23 16.90
CA ALA A 448 18.64 -27.25 15.98
C ALA A 448 19.77 -28.00 15.25
N LEU A 449 20.85 -27.28 14.87
CA LEU A 449 22.04 -27.89 14.27
C LEU A 449 22.71 -28.91 15.21
N ILE A 450 22.86 -28.58 16.50
CA ILE A 450 23.40 -29.49 17.51
C ILE A 450 22.54 -30.76 17.61
N VAL A 451 21.21 -30.60 17.68
CA VAL A 451 20.28 -31.73 17.73
C VAL A 451 20.40 -32.62 16.48
N LEU A 452 20.58 -32.02 15.30
CA LEU A 452 20.77 -32.78 14.06
C LEU A 452 22.07 -33.60 14.07
N ILE A 453 23.18 -33.01 14.52
CA ILE A 453 24.48 -33.69 14.62
C ILE A 453 24.39 -34.85 15.63
N SER A 454 23.74 -34.64 16.78
CA SER A 454 23.51 -35.68 17.78
C SER A 454 22.74 -36.88 17.23
N ASN A 455 21.75 -36.62 16.37
CA ASN A 455 20.91 -37.65 15.77
C ASN A 455 21.51 -38.31 14.51
N ALA A 456 22.70 -37.90 14.07
CA ALA A 456 23.35 -38.40 12.86
C ALA A 456 24.76 -38.98 13.15
N PRO A 457 24.85 -40.18 13.75
CA PRO A 457 26.12 -40.79 14.16
C PRO A 457 27.12 -40.98 13.01
N GLU A 458 26.62 -41.23 11.80
CA GLU A 458 27.42 -41.37 10.59
C GLU A 458 28.15 -40.07 10.15
N LEU A 459 27.65 -38.89 10.57
CA LEU A 459 28.15 -37.58 10.15
C LEU A 459 28.88 -36.82 11.27
N GLN A 460 28.92 -37.36 12.49
CA GLN A 460 29.55 -36.73 13.65
C GLN A 460 31.05 -36.50 13.42
N GLY A 461 31.78 -37.50 12.92
CA GLY A 461 33.21 -37.39 12.61
C GLY A 461 33.49 -36.28 11.60
N TYR A 462 32.72 -36.23 10.51
CA TYR A 462 32.82 -35.17 9.49
C TYR A 462 32.55 -33.78 10.09
N SER A 463 31.48 -33.66 10.86
CA SER A 463 31.04 -32.40 11.47
C SER A 463 32.13 -31.78 12.35
N VAL A 464 32.75 -32.60 13.20
CA VAL A 464 33.78 -32.13 14.15
C VAL A 464 35.04 -31.68 13.41
N ARG A 465 35.46 -32.42 12.37
CA ARG A 465 36.64 -32.06 11.56
C ARG A 465 36.41 -30.79 10.77
N SER A 466 35.23 -30.64 10.16
CA SER A 466 34.85 -29.42 9.42
C SER A 466 34.71 -28.21 10.33
N LEU A 467 34.06 -28.35 11.50
CA LEU A 467 33.94 -27.29 12.50
C LEU A 467 35.30 -26.89 13.09
N TYR A 468 36.20 -27.84 13.31
CA TYR A 468 37.56 -27.54 13.77
C TYR A 468 38.35 -26.73 12.74
N LYS A 469 38.27 -27.10 11.45
CA LYS A 469 38.85 -26.30 10.35
C LYS A 469 38.24 -24.89 10.29
N ALA A 470 36.92 -24.78 10.43
CA ALA A 470 36.21 -23.50 10.44
C ALA A 470 36.62 -22.62 11.65
N LEU A 471 36.78 -23.21 12.83
CA LEU A 471 37.23 -22.53 14.04
C LEU A 471 38.64 -21.95 13.89
N GLN A 472 39.55 -22.70 13.26
CA GLN A 472 40.90 -22.23 12.94
C GLN A 472 40.88 -21.03 11.97
N ALA A 473 39.93 -21.02 11.02
CA ALA A 473 39.81 -19.96 10.04
C ALA A 473 39.09 -18.71 10.58
N SER A 474 38.11 -18.85 11.47
CA SER A 474 37.20 -17.75 11.85
C SER A 474 36.74 -17.82 13.31
N GLY A 475 37.68 -17.75 14.27
CA GLY A 475 37.39 -17.79 15.71
C GLY A 475 36.69 -16.57 16.31
N THR A 476 36.29 -15.57 15.52
CA THR A 476 35.63 -14.34 16.00
C THR A 476 34.11 -14.44 16.08
N GLN A 477 33.51 -15.49 15.53
CA GLN A 477 32.05 -15.67 15.46
C GLN A 477 31.55 -16.48 16.67
N GLU A 478 30.72 -15.89 17.52
CA GLU A 478 30.33 -16.50 18.80
C GLU A 478 29.54 -17.81 18.62
N SER A 479 28.55 -17.81 17.72
CA SER A 479 27.74 -19.01 17.45
C SER A 479 28.55 -20.17 16.88
N LEU A 480 29.57 -19.88 16.05
CA LEU A 480 30.49 -20.91 15.54
C LEU A 480 31.29 -21.54 16.68
N VAL A 481 31.86 -20.70 17.56
CA VAL A 481 32.66 -21.17 18.70
C VAL A 481 31.82 -22.03 19.64
N ARG A 482 30.58 -21.62 19.95
CA ARG A 482 29.67 -22.38 20.82
C ARG A 482 29.38 -23.78 20.24
N VAL A 483 29.02 -23.87 18.96
CA VAL A 483 28.75 -25.16 18.29
C VAL A 483 30.02 -26.00 18.20
N ALA A 484 31.15 -25.41 17.81
CA ALA A 484 32.41 -26.12 17.65
C ALA A 484 32.93 -26.68 18.98
N VAL A 485 32.89 -25.90 20.07
CA VAL A 485 33.31 -26.35 21.41
C VAL A 485 32.44 -27.49 21.91
N TRP A 486 31.12 -27.41 21.71
CA TRP A 486 30.21 -28.51 22.08
C TRP A 486 30.52 -29.78 21.28
N CYS A 487 30.67 -29.69 19.95
CA CYS A 487 30.99 -30.84 19.10
C CYS A 487 32.37 -31.44 19.43
N ILE A 488 33.39 -30.63 19.71
CA ILE A 488 34.72 -31.12 20.10
C ILE A 488 34.67 -31.78 21.48
N GLY A 489 33.86 -31.26 22.41
CA GLY A 489 33.68 -31.84 23.74
C GLY A 489 33.06 -33.24 23.70
N GLU A 490 32.01 -33.44 22.90
CA GLU A 490 31.30 -34.72 22.80
C GLU A 490 32.01 -35.74 21.89
N TYR A 491 32.60 -35.28 20.77
CA TYR A 491 33.10 -36.15 19.70
C TYR A 491 34.61 -35.98 19.43
N GLY A 492 35.37 -35.44 20.39
CA GLY A 492 36.80 -35.21 20.25
C GLY A 492 37.61 -36.47 19.94
N GLU A 493 37.16 -37.65 20.35
CA GLU A 493 37.81 -38.92 20.01
C GLU A 493 37.78 -39.21 18.50
N MET A 494 36.70 -38.82 17.80
CA MET A 494 36.58 -38.99 16.35
C MET A 494 37.45 -37.99 15.56
N LEU A 495 37.80 -36.85 16.17
CA LEU A 495 38.73 -35.87 15.63
C LEU A 495 40.17 -36.39 15.67
N VAL A 496 40.57 -37.01 16.78
CA VAL A 496 41.96 -37.48 17.01
C VAL A 496 42.25 -38.79 16.28
N ASN A 497 41.28 -39.72 16.26
CA ASN A 497 41.49 -41.07 15.74
C ASN A 497 41.10 -41.25 14.26
N ASN A 498 40.67 -40.18 13.56
CA ASN A 498 40.15 -40.22 12.18
C ASN A 498 39.04 -41.28 11.96
N ILE A 499 38.26 -41.57 13.00
CA ILE A 499 37.16 -42.55 12.93
C ILE A 499 36.00 -41.91 12.14
N SER A 500 35.36 -42.71 11.29
CA SER A 500 34.25 -42.28 10.41
C SER A 500 34.64 -41.15 9.44
N MET A 501 35.76 -41.30 8.73
CA MET A 501 36.20 -40.38 7.67
C MET A 501 35.44 -40.62 6.37
N LEU A 502 34.79 -39.59 5.84
CA LEU A 502 34.12 -39.67 4.53
C LEU A 502 35.15 -39.49 3.41
N ASP A 503 34.94 -40.16 2.27
CA ASP A 503 35.86 -40.14 1.10
C ASP A 503 36.08 -38.73 0.50
N VAL A 504 35.27 -37.74 0.90
CA VAL A 504 35.31 -36.35 0.44
C VAL A 504 36.32 -35.50 1.24
N GLU A 505 36.92 -36.06 2.30
CA GLU A 505 37.74 -35.30 3.24
C GLU A 505 39.25 -35.36 2.94
N GLU A 506 39.94 -34.22 3.04
CA GLU A 506 41.40 -34.18 3.17
C GLU A 506 41.83 -34.44 4.62
N PRO A 507 42.77 -35.37 4.88
CA PRO A 507 43.21 -35.73 6.23
C PRO A 507 43.85 -34.55 6.95
N ILE A 508 43.42 -34.31 8.19
CA ILE A 508 44.05 -33.32 9.07
C ILE A 508 45.37 -33.91 9.56
N THR A 509 46.46 -33.56 8.87
CA THR A 509 47.81 -34.05 9.16
C THR A 509 48.53 -33.28 10.29
N ASN A 510 47.95 -32.18 10.78
CA ASN A 510 48.53 -31.37 11.85
C ASN A 510 47.48 -31.00 12.91
N LEU A 511 47.15 -31.94 13.79
CA LEU A 511 46.51 -31.64 15.07
C LEU A 511 47.54 -30.99 16.00
N LYS A 512 47.64 -29.66 15.98
CA LYS A 512 48.32 -28.90 17.05
C LYS A 512 47.42 -28.86 18.29
N LEU A 513 47.23 -30.02 18.92
CA LEU A 513 46.41 -30.19 20.13
C LEU A 513 47.09 -29.74 21.44
N TRP A 514 48.25 -29.09 21.36
CA TRP A 514 49.08 -28.76 22.54
C TRP A 514 48.90 -27.35 23.11
N MET A 515 47.81 -26.64 22.78
CA MET A 515 47.47 -25.34 23.39
C MET A 515 45.95 -25.17 23.48
N LEU A 516 45.32 -25.90 24.40
CA LEU A 516 44.07 -25.51 25.06
C LEU A 516 44.29 -25.57 26.56
#